data_AF-A0A663NBD1-F1
#
_entry.id   AF-A0A663NBD1-F1
#
_cell.length_a   1.000
_cell.length_b   1.000
_cell.length_c   1.000
_cell.angle_alpha   90.00
_cell.angle_beta   90.00
_cell.angle_gamma   90.00
#
_symmetry.space_group_name_H-M   'P 1'
#
loop_
_entity.id
_entity.type
_entity.pdbx_description
1 polymer ?
#
loop_
_entity_poly.entity_id
_entity_poly.type
_entity_poly.pdbx_seq_one_letter_code
_entity_poly.pdbx_strand_id
1 'polypeptide(L)'
;ISGVKWRKFEDADVGSPGSNSDDEISNSDSADSCDSVNPSTTSILKRQKQLRRKSVRFDQVTVYYFARRQGFTSVPSQGGSSLGMAQRHNSVRRYTLCEFAQEQEVNHREILREHLKEEKLHAKKMKLTKNGTVESEEADGLTLEDVSDDDIDVENVEVDDYFFLQPLPTKRRRALLRASGVHRIDAEEKQELRAIRLSREECGCDCRLYCDPEACACSQAGI
;
A
#
# COMPACT_ATOMS: atom_id res chain seq x y z
N ILE A 1 19.14 33.44 3.91
CA ILE A 1 19.85 32.31 3.29
C ILE A 1 20.77 31.73 4.36
N SER A 2 20.31 30.70 5.05
CA SER A 2 21.09 29.95 6.04
C SER A 2 20.81 28.49 5.76
N GLY A 3 21.77 27.84 5.10
CA GLY A 3 21.65 26.51 4.54
C GLY A 3 21.47 25.45 5.63
N VAL A 4 20.47 24.60 5.42
CA VAL A 4 20.25 23.37 6.20
C VAL A 4 21.29 22.36 5.74
N LYS A 5 22.18 21.97 6.66
CA LYS A 5 23.21 20.96 6.42
C LYS A 5 22.63 19.59 6.79
N TRP A 6 22.28 18.80 5.78
CA TRP A 6 21.90 17.41 5.95
C TRP A 6 23.06 16.65 6.60
N ARG A 7 22.79 15.93 7.70
CA ARG A 7 23.79 15.07 8.32
C ARG A 7 24.01 13.85 7.44
N LYS A 8 25.26 13.72 6.99
CA LYS A 8 25.80 12.60 6.23
C LYS A 8 25.94 11.42 7.19
N PHE A 9 25.36 10.28 6.84
CA PHE A 9 25.51 9.01 7.57
C PHE A 9 26.98 8.56 7.43
N GLU A 10 27.65 8.32 8.55
CA GLU A 10 28.99 7.73 8.60
C GLU A 10 28.84 6.22 8.81
N ASP A 11 29.35 5.45 7.86
CA ASP A 11 29.48 3.99 7.96
C ASP A 11 30.46 3.63 9.08
N ALA A 12 29.98 2.88 10.06
CA ALA A 12 30.82 2.28 11.10
C ALA A 12 31.36 0.94 10.58
N ASP A 13 32.66 0.93 10.31
CA ASP A 13 33.47 -0.26 10.05
C ASP A 13 33.52 -1.15 11.31
N VAL A 14 32.95 -2.36 11.22
CA VAL A 14 33.20 -3.46 12.16
C VAL A 14 33.75 -4.62 11.35
N GLY A 15 35.07 -4.78 11.41
CA GLY A 15 35.77 -5.96 10.92
C GLY A 15 35.90 -7.04 12.00
N SER A 16 35.65 -8.30 11.62
CA SER A 16 36.38 -9.54 11.99
C SER A 16 35.46 -10.79 11.90
N PRO A 17 35.97 -12.04 11.89
CA PRO A 17 36.62 -12.70 10.76
C PRO A 17 35.93 -14.03 10.36
N GLY A 18 36.11 -14.40 9.09
CA GLY A 18 36.07 -15.75 8.48
C GLY A 18 35.21 -16.90 9.05
N SER A 19 34.27 -17.39 8.23
CA SER A 19 34.12 -18.82 7.96
C SER A 19 33.44 -19.04 6.61
N ASN A 20 34.14 -19.77 5.74
CA ASN A 20 33.67 -20.21 4.44
C ASN A 20 32.56 -21.28 4.60
N SER A 21 31.43 -21.09 3.92
CA SER A 21 30.55 -22.18 3.49
C SER A 21 29.84 -21.70 2.23
N ASP A 22 30.27 -22.24 1.10
CA ASP A 22 29.61 -22.07 -0.20
C ASP A 22 28.35 -22.96 -0.21
N ASP A 23 27.19 -22.36 -0.02
CA ASP A 23 25.90 -23.01 -0.24
C ASP A 23 25.14 -22.23 -1.31
N GLU A 24 25.34 -22.68 -2.56
CA GLU A 24 24.59 -22.30 -3.75
C GLU A 24 23.09 -22.60 -3.55
N ILE A 25 22.34 -21.62 -3.06
CA ILE A 25 20.88 -21.66 -3.02
C ILE A 25 20.34 -21.40 -4.44
N SER A 26 20.21 -22.48 -5.19
CA SER A 26 19.46 -22.52 -6.43
C SER A 26 17.99 -22.19 -6.15
N ASN A 27 17.57 -20.96 -6.49
CA ASN A 27 16.16 -20.57 -6.48
C ASN A 27 15.45 -21.31 -7.62
N SER A 28 14.87 -22.46 -7.30
CA SER A 28 14.00 -23.18 -8.22
C SER A 28 12.63 -22.51 -8.23
N ASP A 29 12.39 -21.68 -9.24
CA ASP A 29 11.05 -21.27 -9.64
C ASP A 29 10.20 -22.51 -9.89
N SER A 30 9.21 -22.74 -9.02
CA SER A 30 8.21 -23.79 -9.24
C SER A 30 6.95 -23.14 -9.76
N ALA A 31 6.86 -23.13 -11.08
CA ALA A 31 5.68 -22.81 -11.86
C ALA A 31 4.47 -23.65 -11.42
N ASP A 32 3.29 -23.05 -11.58
CA ASP A 32 1.98 -23.70 -11.51
C ASP A 32 1.99 -25.09 -12.15
N SER A 33 1.64 -26.10 -11.35
CA SER A 33 1.29 -27.42 -11.87
C SER A 33 -0.04 -27.84 -11.28
N CYS A 34 -1.09 -27.38 -11.95
CA CYS A 34 -2.37 -28.05 -11.94
C CYS A 34 -2.32 -29.22 -12.94
N ASP A 35 -2.91 -30.33 -12.49
CA ASP A 35 -3.42 -31.47 -13.26
C ASP A 35 -2.62 -32.80 -13.26
N SER A 36 -3.43 -33.87 -13.30
CA SER A 36 -3.15 -35.30 -13.54
C SER A 36 -3.02 -36.23 -12.33
N VAL A 37 -4.16 -36.83 -11.99
CA VAL A 37 -4.26 -38.13 -11.31
C VAL A 37 -3.55 -39.22 -12.13
N ASN A 38 -2.53 -39.86 -11.57
CA ASN A 38 -2.01 -41.13 -12.10
C ASN A 38 -1.61 -42.07 -10.95
N PRO A 39 -2.11 -43.32 -10.87
CA PRO A 39 -1.74 -44.25 -9.81
C PRO A 39 -0.45 -44.98 -10.19
N SER A 40 0.70 -44.41 -9.82
CA SER A 40 1.99 -45.09 -9.96
C SER A 40 2.17 -46.13 -8.86
N THR A 41 2.13 -47.41 -9.25
CA THR A 41 2.55 -48.57 -8.46
C THR A 41 3.97 -48.38 -7.94
N THR A 42 4.16 -48.28 -6.63
CA THR A 42 5.50 -48.19 -6.01
C THR A 42 5.87 -49.49 -5.29
N SER A 43 7.10 -49.93 -5.52
CA SER A 43 7.72 -51.17 -5.04
C SER A 43 7.97 -51.15 -3.52
N ILE A 44 7.90 -52.34 -2.91
CA ILE A 44 7.79 -52.57 -1.45
C ILE A 44 9.15 -52.49 -0.70
N LEU A 45 10.28 -52.35 -1.38
CA LEU A 45 11.59 -52.52 -0.74
C LEU A 45 12.31 -51.17 -0.53
N LYS A 46 12.17 -50.67 0.71
CA LYS A 46 12.82 -49.53 1.41
C LYS A 46 11.88 -48.37 1.71
N ARG A 47 10.89 -48.63 2.57
CA ARG A 47 10.17 -47.56 3.28
C ARG A 47 11.02 -47.06 4.45
N GLN A 48 12.06 -46.27 4.17
CA GLN A 48 12.56 -45.33 5.18
C GLN A 48 11.36 -44.46 5.58
N LYS A 49 10.95 -44.54 6.85
CA LYS A 49 9.81 -43.81 7.40
C LYS A 49 10.22 -42.33 7.45
N GLN A 50 10.17 -41.65 6.30
CA GLN A 50 10.32 -40.20 6.22
C GLN A 50 9.31 -39.61 7.20
N LEU A 51 9.80 -39.06 8.33
CA LEU A 51 8.97 -38.33 9.26
C LEU A 51 8.28 -37.25 8.45
N ARG A 52 6.96 -37.40 8.29
CA ARG A 52 6.13 -36.41 7.59
C ARG A 52 6.29 -35.10 8.36
N ARG A 53 7.08 -34.18 7.79
CA ARG A 53 7.22 -32.82 8.34
C ARG A 53 5.82 -32.22 8.34
N LYS A 54 5.34 -31.81 9.51
CA LYS A 54 4.06 -31.09 9.61
C LYS A 54 4.27 -29.75 8.92
N SER A 55 3.54 -29.49 7.84
CA SER A 55 3.52 -28.18 7.18
C SER A 55 2.21 -27.48 7.47
N VAL A 56 2.28 -26.16 7.68
CA VAL A 56 1.10 -25.31 7.72
C VAL A 56 0.65 -25.10 6.27
N ARG A 57 -0.62 -25.37 5.99
CA ARG A 57 -1.24 -25.02 4.71
C ARG A 57 -2.31 -23.97 4.94
N PHE A 58 -2.22 -22.88 4.21
CA PHE A 58 -3.30 -21.92 4.10
C PHE A 58 -4.30 -22.44 3.05
N ASP A 59 -5.58 -22.16 3.28
CA ASP A 59 -6.67 -22.71 2.45
C ASP A 59 -7.68 -21.62 2.08
N GLN A 60 -7.95 -20.71 3.01
CA GLN A 60 -9.02 -19.72 2.88
C GLN A 60 -8.57 -18.32 3.31
N VAL A 61 -9.14 -17.32 2.64
CA VAL A 61 -9.04 -15.90 2.96
C VAL A 61 -10.41 -15.41 3.42
N THR A 62 -10.48 -14.72 4.55
CA THR A 62 -11.71 -14.06 5.02
C THR A 62 -11.51 -12.55 5.00
N VAL A 63 -12.28 -11.86 4.16
CA VAL A 63 -12.21 -10.40 3.99
C VAL A 63 -13.37 -9.75 4.76
N TYR A 64 -13.05 -8.78 5.59
CA TYR A 64 -14.03 -7.99 6.35
C TYR A 64 -14.07 -6.57 5.77
N TYR A 65 -15.27 -6.09 5.42
CA TYR A 65 -15.46 -4.77 4.84
C TYR A 65 -15.96 -3.78 5.87
N PHE A 66 -15.26 -2.65 6.01
CA PHE A 66 -15.60 -1.60 6.96
C PHE A 66 -15.83 -0.28 6.22
N ALA A 67 -16.89 0.44 6.59
CA ALA A 67 -17.09 1.81 6.12
C ALA A 67 -15.95 2.71 6.62
N ARG A 68 -15.58 3.72 5.83
CA ARG A 68 -14.53 4.66 6.26
C ARG A 68 -15.08 5.63 7.30
N ARG A 69 -14.24 5.94 8.27
CA ARG A 69 -14.50 6.93 9.33
C ARG A 69 -13.27 7.82 9.48
N GLN A 70 -13.43 8.99 10.07
CA GLN A 70 -12.28 9.75 10.53
C GLN A 70 -11.62 8.92 11.64
N GLY A 71 -10.33 8.65 11.49
CA GLY A 71 -9.55 7.98 12.53
C GLY A 71 -9.08 8.99 13.56
N PHE A 72 -8.37 8.51 14.60
CA PHE A 72 -7.67 9.36 15.58
C PHE A 72 -6.39 8.69 16.09
N THR A 73 -5.93 7.65 15.39
CA THR A 73 -4.86 6.75 15.85
C THR A 73 -3.66 6.73 14.92
N SER A 74 -3.65 7.58 13.88
CA SER A 74 -2.59 7.59 12.87
C SER A 74 -2.30 9.00 12.40
N VAL A 75 -1.03 9.23 12.04
CA VAL A 75 -0.55 10.51 11.53
C VAL A 75 -0.20 10.33 10.05
N PRO A 76 -1.04 10.81 9.11
CA PRO A 76 -0.76 10.68 7.68
C PRO A 76 0.43 11.56 7.29
N SER A 77 1.44 10.97 6.63
CA SER A 77 2.66 11.68 6.19
C SER A 77 2.35 12.90 5.30
N GLN A 78 1.46 12.73 4.33
CA GLN A 78 0.98 13.77 3.42
C GLN A 78 0.01 14.79 4.08
N GLY A 79 -0.26 14.65 5.38
CA GLY A 79 -1.15 15.52 6.14
C GLY A 79 -2.64 15.33 5.86
N GLY A 80 -3.45 16.26 6.38
CA GLY A 80 -4.91 16.16 6.38
C GLY A 80 -5.44 15.34 7.55
N SER A 81 -6.76 15.18 7.62
CA SER A 81 -7.43 14.28 8.58
C SER A 81 -7.02 12.83 8.34
N SER A 82 -7.10 11.99 9.36
CA SER A 82 -6.78 10.57 9.22
C SER A 82 -7.94 9.77 8.57
N LEU A 83 -7.62 8.59 8.03
CA LEU A 83 -8.62 7.69 7.44
C LEU A 83 -8.65 6.38 8.24
N GLY A 84 -9.71 6.22 9.02
CA GLY A 84 -9.97 5.02 9.82
C GLY A 84 -11.04 4.11 9.21
N MET A 85 -11.30 3.03 9.94
CA MET A 85 -12.38 2.09 9.68
C MET A 85 -13.45 2.22 10.76
N ALA A 86 -14.70 1.94 10.42
CA ALA A 86 -15.77 1.83 11.41
C ALA A 86 -15.48 0.72 12.42
N GLN A 87 -16.06 0.83 13.62
CA GLN A 87 -15.87 -0.17 14.69
C GLN A 87 -16.44 -1.55 14.32
N ARG A 88 -17.42 -1.60 13.41
CA ARG A 88 -18.08 -2.84 12.96
C ARG A 88 -18.01 -2.93 11.44
N HIS A 89 -17.76 -4.14 10.94
CA HIS A 89 -17.84 -4.43 9.51
C HIS A 89 -19.31 -4.44 9.07
N ASN A 90 -19.55 -4.11 7.81
CA ASN A 90 -20.89 -4.18 7.20
C ASN A 90 -21.10 -5.46 6.39
N SER A 91 -20.02 -6.15 6.01
CA SER A 91 -20.06 -7.39 5.24
C SER A 91 -18.78 -8.17 5.41
N VAL A 92 -18.86 -9.48 5.12
CA VAL A 92 -17.75 -10.43 5.21
C VAL A 92 -17.82 -11.33 3.98
N ARG A 93 -16.67 -11.62 3.38
CA ARG A 93 -16.54 -12.59 2.28
C ARG A 93 -15.48 -13.61 2.60
N ARG A 94 -15.66 -14.82 2.09
CA ARG A 94 -14.71 -15.93 2.23
C ARG A 94 -14.35 -16.43 0.84
N TYR A 95 -13.07 -16.63 0.63
CA TYR A 95 -12.50 -17.07 -0.63
C TYR A 95 -11.54 -18.22 -0.36
N THR A 96 -11.37 -19.10 -1.32
CA THR A 96 -10.15 -19.93 -1.42
C THR A 96 -8.96 -19.04 -1.80
N LEU A 97 -7.74 -19.56 -1.67
CA LEU A 97 -6.54 -18.83 -2.12
C LEU A 97 -6.59 -18.49 -3.62
N CYS A 98 -7.04 -19.42 -4.46
CA CYS A 98 -7.11 -19.22 -5.92
C CYS A 98 -8.15 -18.15 -6.30
N GLU A 99 -9.33 -18.19 -5.68
CA GLU A 99 -10.37 -17.17 -5.91
C GLU A 99 -9.90 -15.78 -5.46
N PHE A 100 -9.22 -15.70 -4.31
CA PHE A 100 -8.72 -14.42 -3.82
C PHE A 100 -7.60 -13.85 -4.71
N ALA A 101 -6.71 -14.68 -5.24
CA ALA A 101 -5.69 -14.25 -6.19
C ALA A 101 -6.32 -13.67 -7.46
N GLN A 102 -7.35 -14.34 -8.01
CA GLN A 102 -8.11 -13.81 -9.16
C GLN A 102 -8.84 -12.50 -8.82
N GLU A 103 -9.43 -12.38 -7.63
CA GLU A 103 -10.09 -11.14 -7.19
C GLU A 103 -9.07 -9.97 -7.11
N GLN A 104 -7.87 -10.21 -6.57
CA GLN A 104 -6.79 -9.21 -6.52
C GLN A 104 -6.34 -8.81 -7.93
N GLU A 105 -6.13 -9.78 -8.82
CA GLU A 105 -5.75 -9.54 -10.21
C GLU A 105 -6.76 -8.63 -10.93
N VAL A 106 -8.05 -8.96 -10.80
CA VAL A 106 -9.13 -8.15 -11.37
C VAL A 106 -9.15 -6.74 -10.79
N ASN A 107 -9.00 -6.62 -9.47
CA ASN A 107 -8.98 -5.33 -8.78
C ASN A 107 -7.80 -4.45 -9.20
N HIS A 108 -6.60 -5.03 -9.26
CA HIS A 108 -5.39 -4.35 -9.69
C HIS A 108 -5.52 -3.86 -11.14
N ARG A 109 -6.04 -4.70 -12.04
CA ARG A 109 -6.29 -4.33 -13.42
C ARG A 109 -7.32 -3.20 -13.55
N GLU A 110 -8.36 -3.20 -12.72
CA GLU A 110 -9.35 -2.12 -12.69
C GLU A 110 -8.75 -0.79 -12.20
N ILE A 111 -7.99 -0.81 -11.11
CA ILE A 111 -7.28 0.37 -10.59
C ILE A 111 -6.33 0.95 -11.64
N LEU A 112 -5.58 0.09 -12.33
CA LEU A 112 -4.65 0.49 -13.37
C LEU A 112 -5.38 1.12 -14.56
N ARG A 113 -6.50 0.52 -14.98
CA ARG A 113 -7.36 1.08 -16.04
C ARG A 113 -7.89 2.46 -15.66
N GLU A 114 -8.38 2.65 -14.43
CA GLU A 114 -8.85 3.96 -13.95
C GLU A 114 -7.72 5.00 -14.00
N HIS A 115 -6.52 4.64 -13.53
CA HIS A 115 -5.36 5.52 -13.56
C HIS A 115 -4.98 5.95 -14.99
N LEU A 116 -4.88 5.00 -15.93
CA LEU A 116 -4.57 5.30 -17.33
C LEU A 116 -5.63 6.21 -17.97
N LYS A 117 -6.91 6.01 -17.63
CA LYS A 117 -7.99 6.91 -18.06
C LYS A 117 -7.84 8.32 -17.49
N GLU A 118 -7.49 8.45 -16.22
CA GLU A 118 -7.23 9.75 -15.59
C GLU A 118 -6.06 10.48 -16.29
N GLU A 119 -4.97 9.78 -16.61
CA GLU A 119 -3.83 10.34 -17.34
C GLU A 119 -4.19 10.79 -18.76
N LYS A 120 -4.95 9.96 -19.51
CA LYS A 120 -5.43 10.30 -20.85
C LYS A 120 -6.37 11.50 -20.83
N LEU A 121 -7.31 11.54 -19.88
CA LEU A 121 -8.21 12.67 -19.68
C LEU A 121 -7.42 13.94 -19.39
N HIS A 122 -6.46 13.88 -18.47
CA HIS A 122 -5.60 15.00 -18.13
C HIS A 122 -4.82 15.49 -19.36
N ALA A 123 -4.25 14.59 -20.15
CA ALA A 123 -3.56 14.94 -21.39
C ALA A 123 -4.49 15.60 -22.42
N LYS A 124 -5.75 15.15 -22.53
CA LYS A 124 -6.77 15.74 -23.41
C LYS A 124 -7.15 17.15 -22.95
N LYS A 125 -7.35 17.37 -21.64
CA LYS A 125 -7.61 18.70 -21.08
C LYS A 125 -6.47 19.67 -21.34
N MET A 126 -5.22 19.23 -21.12
CA MET A 126 -4.03 20.05 -21.36
C MET A 126 -3.93 20.54 -22.81
N LYS A 127 -4.31 19.71 -23.79
CA LYS A 127 -4.33 20.09 -25.23
C LYS A 127 -5.39 21.15 -25.57
N LEU A 128 -6.44 21.29 -24.75
CA LEU A 128 -7.53 22.23 -24.94
C LEU A 128 -7.36 23.52 -24.13
N THR A 129 -6.26 23.69 -23.41
CA THR A 129 -5.98 24.93 -22.68
C THR A 129 -5.65 26.07 -23.63
N LYS A 130 -6.30 27.23 -23.47
CA LYS A 130 -5.92 28.47 -24.19
C LYS A 130 -4.69 29.06 -23.51
N ASN A 131 -3.64 29.34 -24.29
CA ASN A 131 -2.40 29.97 -23.85
C ASN A 131 -1.71 29.25 -22.64
N GLY A 132 -1.95 27.95 -22.44
CA GLY A 132 -1.31 27.11 -21.42
C GLY A 132 -1.66 27.41 -19.97
N THR A 133 -2.59 28.34 -19.70
CA THR A 133 -2.93 28.79 -18.33
C THR A 133 -4.42 28.88 -18.06
N VAL A 134 -5.27 28.93 -19.08
CA VAL A 134 -6.73 29.00 -18.92
C VAL A 134 -7.37 27.77 -19.56
N GLU A 135 -7.99 26.93 -18.74
CA GLU A 135 -8.79 25.78 -19.20
C GLU A 135 -9.96 26.30 -20.06
N SER A 136 -10.16 25.71 -21.25
CA SER A 136 -11.31 26.03 -22.11
C SER A 136 -12.59 25.46 -21.52
N GLU A 137 -13.75 26.05 -21.83
CA GLU A 137 -15.08 25.49 -21.45
C GLU A 137 -15.24 24.04 -21.95
N GLU A 138 -14.65 23.73 -23.10
CA GLU A 138 -14.58 22.37 -23.65
C GLU A 138 -13.73 21.42 -22.80
N ALA A 139 -12.68 21.92 -22.14
CA ALA A 139 -11.82 21.12 -21.26
C ALA A 139 -12.50 20.83 -19.91
N ASP A 140 -13.26 21.79 -19.39
CA ASP A 140 -13.96 21.66 -18.11
C ASP A 140 -15.07 20.59 -18.18
N GLY A 141 -15.78 20.53 -19.32
CA GLY A 141 -16.85 19.55 -19.56
C GLY A 141 -16.38 18.10 -19.75
N LEU A 142 -15.08 17.85 -20.00
CA LEU A 142 -14.58 16.49 -20.21
C LEU A 142 -14.52 15.69 -18.92
N THR A 143 -15.06 14.48 -18.98
CA THR A 143 -15.13 13.49 -17.91
C THR A 143 -14.41 12.19 -18.28
N LEU A 144 -14.29 11.26 -17.33
CA LEU A 144 -13.69 9.94 -17.58
C LEU A 144 -14.47 9.12 -18.62
N GLU A 145 -15.75 9.39 -18.82
CA GLU A 145 -16.59 8.71 -19.82
C GLU A 145 -16.23 9.12 -21.26
N ASP A 146 -15.55 10.26 -21.44
CA ASP A 146 -15.11 10.78 -22.74
C ASP A 146 -13.77 10.20 -23.22
N VAL A 147 -13.21 9.22 -22.50
CA VAL A 147 -12.00 8.48 -22.85
C VAL A 147 -12.40 7.06 -23.24
N SER A 148 -12.07 6.66 -24.47
CA SER A 148 -12.37 5.32 -24.97
C SER A 148 -11.59 4.25 -24.23
N ASP A 149 -12.23 3.12 -23.95
CA ASP A 149 -11.59 1.93 -23.36
C ASP A 149 -10.56 1.32 -24.30
N ASP A 150 -10.75 1.43 -25.62
CA ASP A 150 -9.83 0.90 -26.64
C ASP A 150 -8.48 1.64 -26.66
N ASP A 151 -8.41 2.87 -26.13
CA ASP A 151 -7.18 3.67 -26.05
C ASP A 151 -6.33 3.33 -24.81
N ILE A 152 -6.79 2.40 -23.97
CA ILE A 152 -6.18 2.00 -22.71
C ILE A 152 -5.52 0.63 -22.86
N ASP A 153 -4.20 0.64 -23.03
CA ASP A 153 -3.39 -0.58 -23.09
C ASP A 153 -3.01 -1.03 -21.68
N VAL A 154 -3.88 -1.78 -21.00
CA VAL A 154 -3.63 -2.25 -19.63
C VAL A 154 -2.65 -3.43 -19.62
N GLU A 155 -2.62 -4.25 -20.67
CA GLU A 155 -1.85 -5.50 -20.73
C GLU A 155 -0.34 -5.27 -20.85
N ASN A 156 0.09 -4.19 -21.49
CA ASN A 156 1.52 -3.88 -21.67
C ASN A 156 2.13 -3.02 -20.55
N VAL A 157 1.38 -2.61 -19.53
CA VAL A 157 1.94 -1.81 -18.45
C VAL A 157 2.48 -2.75 -17.38
N GLU A 158 3.81 -2.86 -17.31
CA GLU A 158 4.48 -3.49 -16.18
C GLU A 158 4.42 -2.56 -14.97
N VAL A 159 3.78 -3.04 -13.91
CA VAL A 159 3.53 -2.27 -12.71
C VAL A 159 4.06 -3.04 -11.51
N ASP A 160 4.99 -2.42 -10.78
CA ASP A 160 5.50 -2.98 -9.52
C ASP A 160 4.41 -2.96 -8.42
N ASP A 161 4.51 -3.87 -7.45
CA ASP A 161 3.54 -4.06 -6.36
C ASP A 161 3.27 -2.75 -5.58
N TYR A 162 4.27 -1.86 -5.52
CA TYR A 162 4.19 -0.57 -4.84
C TYR A 162 3.28 0.47 -5.52
N PHE A 163 2.97 0.30 -6.80
CA PHE A 163 2.07 1.22 -7.51
C PHE A 163 0.66 1.22 -6.90
N PHE A 164 0.17 0.05 -6.46
CA PHE A 164 -1.15 -0.09 -5.87
C PHE A 164 -1.22 0.45 -4.42
N LEU A 165 -0.07 0.66 -3.77
CA LEU A 165 0.04 1.09 -2.36
C LEU A 165 0.36 2.58 -2.18
N GLN A 166 0.08 3.41 -3.20
CA GLN A 166 0.40 4.83 -3.14
C GLN A 166 -0.34 5.58 -2.01
N PRO A 167 0.33 6.51 -1.32
CA PRO A 167 -0.31 7.35 -0.30
C PRO A 167 -1.51 8.13 -0.85
N LEU A 168 -2.64 8.06 -0.14
CA LEU A 168 -3.84 8.78 -0.55
C LEU A 168 -3.70 10.31 -0.34
N PRO A 169 -3.89 11.14 -1.37
CA PRO A 169 -3.89 12.59 -1.22
C PRO A 169 -5.01 13.08 -0.31
N THR A 170 -4.80 14.24 0.34
CA THR A 170 -5.80 14.85 1.26
C THR A 170 -7.17 15.03 0.60
N LYS A 171 -7.22 15.40 -0.69
CA LYS A 171 -8.49 15.55 -1.43
C LYS A 171 -9.24 14.22 -1.55
N ARG A 172 -8.55 13.16 -1.98
CA ARG A 172 -9.13 11.81 -2.14
C ARG A 172 -9.59 11.24 -0.79
N ARG A 173 -8.82 11.45 0.28
CA ARG A 173 -9.21 11.03 1.63
C ARG A 173 -10.51 11.69 2.11
N ARG A 174 -10.66 13.00 1.93
CA ARG A 174 -11.91 13.71 2.26
C ARG A 174 -13.09 13.21 1.44
N ALA A 175 -12.87 12.89 0.16
CA ALA A 175 -13.91 12.31 -0.69
C ALA A 175 -14.38 10.95 -0.17
N LEU A 176 -13.46 10.06 0.22
CA LEU A 176 -13.77 8.75 0.81
C LEU A 176 -14.56 8.87 2.12
N LEU A 177 -14.18 9.81 2.99
CA LEU A 177 -14.90 10.10 4.22
C LEU A 177 -16.35 10.54 3.94
N ARG A 178 -16.52 11.51 3.04
CA ARG A 178 -17.85 12.02 2.65
C ARG A 178 -18.72 10.95 2.00
N ALA A 179 -18.15 10.15 1.10
CA ALA A 179 -18.85 9.04 0.46
C ALA A 179 -19.31 7.98 1.48
N SER A 180 -18.60 7.86 2.61
CA SER A 180 -18.99 6.98 3.74
C SER A 180 -19.94 7.64 4.75
N GLY A 181 -20.52 8.81 4.42
CA GLY A 181 -21.47 9.54 5.27
C GLY A 181 -20.83 10.43 6.34
N VAL A 182 -19.51 10.63 6.31
CA VAL A 182 -18.81 11.58 7.21
C VAL A 182 -18.85 12.97 6.59
N HIS A 183 -19.96 13.67 6.79
CA HIS A 183 -20.16 15.02 6.25
C HIS A 183 -19.42 16.10 7.05
N ARG A 184 -19.31 15.91 8.37
CA ARG A 184 -18.57 16.80 9.28
C ARG A 184 -17.25 16.15 9.63
N ILE A 185 -16.20 16.57 8.93
CA ILE A 185 -14.82 16.14 9.19
C ILE A 185 -14.23 17.12 10.21
N ASP A 186 -13.69 16.59 11.30
CA ASP A 186 -13.06 17.38 12.35
C ASP A 186 -11.82 18.11 11.82
N ALA A 187 -11.83 19.43 11.96
CA ALA A 187 -10.75 20.31 11.52
C ALA A 187 -9.67 20.51 12.60
N GLU A 188 -10.00 20.30 13.87
CA GLU A 188 -9.07 20.36 15.01
C GLU A 188 -8.09 19.18 14.91
N GLU A 189 -8.59 17.97 14.64
CA GLU A 189 -7.74 16.79 14.41
C GLU A 189 -6.66 17.08 13.34
N LYS A 190 -7.05 17.71 12.23
CA LYS A 190 -6.09 18.07 11.16
C LYS A 190 -4.99 19.01 11.68
N GLN A 191 -5.30 19.93 12.59
CA GLN A 191 -4.34 20.85 13.17
C GLN A 191 -3.41 20.14 14.16
N GLU A 192 -3.95 19.28 15.01
CA GLU A 192 -3.19 18.43 15.93
C GLU A 192 -2.21 17.52 15.17
N LEU A 193 -2.67 16.86 14.10
CA LEU A 193 -1.83 16.03 13.23
C LEU A 193 -0.76 16.84 12.49
N ARG A 194 -0.99 18.13 12.24
CA ARG A 194 0.06 19.02 11.72
C ARG A 194 1.09 19.33 12.81
N ALA A 195 0.65 19.61 14.03
CA ALA A 195 1.55 19.86 15.16
C ALA A 195 2.43 18.64 15.45
N ILE A 196 1.87 17.42 15.45
CA ILE A 196 2.64 16.19 15.65
C ILE A 196 3.70 16.00 14.56
N ARG A 197 3.39 16.30 13.29
CA ARG A 197 4.38 16.21 12.21
C ARG A 197 5.53 17.20 12.38
N LEU A 198 5.20 18.46 12.69
CA LEU A 198 6.22 19.48 12.94
C LEU A 198 7.10 19.13 14.15
N SER A 199 6.49 18.68 15.25
CA SER A 199 7.23 18.21 16.42
C SER A 199 8.16 17.05 16.08
N ARG A 200 7.73 16.10 15.22
CA ARG A 200 8.56 14.98 14.75
C ARG A 200 9.70 15.39 13.81
N GLU A 201 9.60 16.54 13.16
CA GLU A 201 10.70 17.13 12.38
C GLU A 201 11.76 17.75 13.30
N GLU A 202 11.36 18.20 14.49
CA GLU A 202 12.23 18.85 15.48
C GLU A 202 12.82 17.86 16.50
N CYS A 203 12.05 16.85 16.91
CA CYS A 203 12.43 15.85 17.92
C CYS A 203 11.91 14.45 17.57
N GLY A 204 12.68 13.42 17.93
CA GLY A 204 12.35 12.01 17.69
C GLY A 204 12.45 11.18 18.96
N CYS A 205 11.91 9.96 18.92
CA CYS A 205 12.08 8.98 19.98
C CYS A 205 13.09 7.92 19.54
N ASP A 206 14.20 7.79 20.26
CA ASP A 206 15.21 6.73 20.06
C ASP A 206 15.13 5.63 21.13
N CYS A 207 14.04 5.61 21.90
CA CYS A 207 13.82 4.63 22.95
C CYS A 207 13.59 3.23 22.36
N ARG A 208 14.28 2.21 22.89
CA ARG A 208 14.20 0.83 22.38
C ARG A 208 13.18 -0.06 23.07
N LEU A 209 12.95 0.17 24.37
CA LEU A 209 12.10 -0.68 25.20
C LEU A 209 10.97 0.09 25.87
N TYR A 210 11.28 1.29 26.37
CA TYR A 210 10.36 2.17 27.08
C TYR A 210 10.78 3.63 26.85
N CYS A 211 9.83 4.51 26.55
CA CYS A 211 10.05 5.96 26.52
C CYS A 211 9.60 6.52 27.87
N ASP A 212 10.57 6.98 28.65
CA ASP A 212 10.37 7.60 29.95
C ASP A 212 9.81 9.01 29.78
N PRO A 213 8.60 9.31 30.30
CA PRO A 213 7.97 10.61 30.11
C PRO A 213 8.80 11.79 30.60
N GLU A 214 9.66 11.59 31.60
CA GLU A 214 10.46 12.66 32.21
C GLU A 214 11.80 12.87 31.50
N ALA A 215 12.32 11.88 30.77
CA ALA A 215 13.65 11.92 30.14
C ALA A 215 13.62 11.91 28.61
N CYS A 216 12.56 11.38 28.01
CA CYS A 216 12.43 11.18 26.57
C CYS A 216 12.11 12.51 25.87
N ALA A 217 12.93 12.92 24.90
CA ALA A 217 12.80 14.21 24.22
C ALA A 217 11.43 14.40 23.54
N CYS A 218 10.86 13.34 22.94
CA CYS A 218 9.53 13.43 22.34
C CYS A 218 8.42 13.67 23.37
N SER A 219 8.51 13.03 24.54
CA SER A 219 7.54 13.21 25.63
C SER A 219 7.63 14.62 26.23
N GLN A 220 8.85 15.11 26.46
CA GLN A 220 9.07 16.49 26.92
C GLN A 220 8.54 17.53 25.90
N ALA A 221 8.50 17.17 24.62
CA ALA A 221 7.92 17.96 23.54
C ALA A 221 6.40 17.76 23.36
N GLY A 222 5.75 16.94 24.20
CA GLY A 222 4.30 16.72 24.19
C GLY A 222 3.79 15.70 23.17
N ILE A 223 4.63 14.72 22.78
CA ILE A 223 4.31 13.63 21.83
C ILE A 223 4.26 12.27 22.52
#